data_AF-A0A956SFR9-F1
#
_entry.id   AF-A0A956SFR9-F1
#
_cell.length_a   1.000
_cell.length_b   1.000
_cell.length_c   1.000
_cell.angle_alpha   90.00
_cell.angle_beta   90.00
_cell.angle_gamma   90.00
#
_symmetry.space_group_name_H-M   'P 1'
#
loop_
_entity.id
_entity.type
_entity.pdbx_description
1 polymer ?
#
loop_
_entity_poly.entity_id
_entity_poly.type
_entity_poly.pdbx_seq_one_letter_code
_entity_poly.pdbx_strand_id
1 'polypeptide(L)'
;MSTHDLAPYLWPAERTADAVGSLALRAKLVPRGSVQQTNEGKATEQLTTEPTSNEQQTTERKTSARKANARNAESIRVAALGLGIEACPVVADYPDVLPMLRRAAPAVLELGDSATQSLLVLLGRTRSGLRVLRPDGETSIVTAEVVRSALCERYEAPLRAGAERLLDRLSLEGKRRSRVRQTFLDEHLTGIRVEGVHLLRPSPGGSFRKRLVQAGVSSRFAAMVLTHAAQYALWIVAWALIGRSALVGRDDPGTLWAWGLLLLTLVPLRAAASWFQATVSVRIGAALKERLVQGATRLDPDEVRTLGVGGQLGRVIESEAVELYAIQGGFLVVLAAIELVFATWVL
;
A
#
# COMPACT_ATOMS: atom_id res chain seq x y z
N MET A 1 36.96 -14.82 5.93
CA MET A 1 35.97 -14.38 4.93
C MET A 1 34.95 -13.55 5.70
N SER A 2 34.97 -12.23 5.54
CA SER A 2 34.51 -11.31 6.57
C SER A 2 33.00 -11.39 6.80
N THR A 3 32.61 -11.70 8.04
CA THR A 3 31.28 -11.42 8.57
C THR A 3 31.11 -9.90 8.63
N HIS A 4 30.43 -9.32 7.64
CA HIS A 4 29.99 -7.93 7.76
C HIS A 4 28.97 -7.85 8.90
N ASP A 5 29.37 -7.20 9.98
CA ASP A 5 28.50 -6.93 11.12
C ASP A 5 27.25 -6.18 10.67
N LEU A 6 26.09 -6.65 11.13
CA LEU A 6 24.80 -6.05 10.84
C LEU A 6 24.44 -4.94 11.82
N ALA A 7 25.07 -4.87 13.01
CA ALA A 7 24.73 -3.93 14.08
C ALA A 7 24.47 -2.48 13.61
N PRO A 8 25.32 -1.83 12.77
CA PRO A 8 25.07 -0.44 12.33
C PRO A 8 23.89 -0.27 11.36
N TYR A 9 23.24 -1.36 10.92
CA TYR A 9 22.02 -1.32 10.08
C TYR A 9 20.75 -1.72 10.84
N LEU A 10 20.88 -2.14 12.11
CA LEU A 10 19.78 -2.58 12.95
C LEU A 10 19.07 -1.41 13.63
N TRP A 11 17.76 -1.34 13.47
CA TRP A 11 16.89 -0.46 14.25
C TRP A 11 16.47 -1.17 15.55
N PRO A 12 16.48 -0.50 16.72
CA PRO A 12 15.87 -1.04 17.93
C PRO A 12 14.38 -1.31 17.71
N ALA A 13 13.84 -2.40 18.28
CA ALA A 13 12.41 -2.72 18.18
C ALA A 13 11.50 -1.59 18.72
N GLU A 14 11.96 -0.84 19.72
CA GLU A 14 11.30 0.35 20.26
C GLU A 14 11.03 1.42 19.18
N ARG A 15 11.88 1.51 18.15
CA ARG A 15 11.79 2.51 17.07
C ARG A 15 11.05 2.00 15.83
N THR A 16 10.14 1.04 16.00
CA THR A 16 9.31 0.46 14.92
C THR A 16 8.58 1.54 14.11
N ALA A 17 8.00 2.54 14.76
CA ALA A 17 7.28 3.63 14.09
C ALA A 17 8.20 4.46 13.17
N ASP A 18 9.37 4.86 13.67
CA ASP A 18 10.38 5.59 12.89
C ASP A 18 10.89 4.77 11.70
N ALA A 19 11.12 3.46 11.90
CA ALA A 19 11.60 2.54 10.88
C ALA A 19 10.59 2.38 9.73
N VAL A 20 9.32 2.14 10.07
CA VAL A 20 8.21 2.01 9.08
C VAL A 20 7.96 3.34 8.38
N GLY A 21 7.94 4.46 9.10
CA GLY A 21 7.77 5.81 8.53
C GLY A 21 8.90 6.20 7.58
N SER A 22 10.14 5.91 7.94
CA SER A 22 11.32 6.21 7.12
C SER A 22 11.38 5.32 5.87
N LEU A 23 10.96 4.06 5.96
CA LEU A 23 10.76 3.18 4.80
C LEU A 23 9.66 3.73 3.88
N ALA A 24 8.50 4.10 4.44
CA ALA A 24 7.36 4.60 3.70
C ALA A 24 7.69 5.84 2.84
N LEU A 25 8.39 6.81 3.45
CA LEU A 25 8.84 8.03 2.78
C LEU A 25 9.82 7.73 1.64
N ARG A 26 10.82 6.85 1.86
CA ARG A 26 11.86 6.57 0.86
C ARG A 26 11.43 5.60 -0.24
N ALA A 27 10.54 4.67 0.05
CA ALA A 27 9.87 3.83 -0.94
C ALA A 27 8.76 4.59 -1.71
N LYS A 28 8.50 5.87 -1.38
CA LYS A 28 7.44 6.71 -1.95
C LYS A 28 6.02 6.13 -1.76
N LEU A 29 5.81 5.30 -0.74
CA LEU A 29 4.50 4.75 -0.38
C LEU A 29 3.59 5.82 0.23
N VAL A 30 4.18 6.87 0.81
CA VAL A 30 3.49 7.92 1.58
C VAL A 30 4.08 9.30 1.24
N PRO A 31 3.25 10.35 1.05
CA PRO A 31 3.72 11.71 0.77
C PRO A 31 4.41 12.35 1.99
N ARG A 32 5.39 13.24 1.72
CA ARG A 32 6.33 13.79 2.71
C ARG A 32 5.74 14.47 3.96
N GLY A 33 4.47 14.90 3.94
CA GLY A 33 3.87 15.73 4.99
C GLY A 33 3.11 15.00 6.10
N SER A 34 3.08 13.66 6.14
CA SER A 34 2.16 12.91 7.03
C SER A 34 2.82 12.10 8.15
N VAL A 35 4.12 12.21 8.36
CA VAL A 35 4.85 11.47 9.43
C VAL A 35 4.89 12.26 10.76
N GLN A 36 4.53 13.54 10.75
CA GLN A 36 4.83 14.50 11.83
C GLN A 36 3.73 14.64 12.90
N GLN A 37 2.73 13.75 12.95
CA GLN A 37 1.59 13.86 13.88
C GLN A 37 1.43 12.70 14.88
N THR A 38 2.31 11.68 14.87
CA THR A 38 2.10 10.43 15.62
C THR A 38 2.88 10.34 16.94
N ASN A 39 3.58 11.39 17.37
CA ASN A 39 4.67 11.29 18.36
C ASN A 39 4.43 12.00 19.72
N GLU A 40 3.20 12.03 20.21
CA GLU A 40 2.88 12.38 21.62
C GLU A 40 1.94 11.31 22.21
N GLY A 41 2.47 10.37 23.01
CA GLY A 41 1.76 9.10 23.24
C GLY A 41 2.15 8.18 24.41
N LYS A 42 2.80 8.70 25.48
CA LYS A 42 3.04 8.05 26.81
C LYS A 42 3.99 6.83 26.91
N ALA A 43 5.01 7.01 27.76
CA ALA A 43 5.54 5.98 28.66
C ALA A 43 4.88 6.14 30.07
N THR A 44 5.02 5.26 31.10
CA THR A 44 5.70 3.94 31.18
C THR A 44 4.77 2.89 31.87
N GLU A 45 4.91 2.25 33.07
CA GLU A 45 5.96 2.14 34.12
C GLU A 45 5.75 0.91 35.07
N GLN A 46 6.70 -0.06 35.06
CA GLN A 46 7.01 -1.08 36.11
C GLN A 46 5.82 -1.99 36.63
N LEU A 47 5.95 -3.00 37.52
CA LEU A 47 7.04 -3.54 38.37
C LEU A 47 7.20 -5.09 38.30
N THR A 48 8.41 -5.48 38.69
CA THR A 48 9.02 -6.75 39.19
C THR A 48 8.15 -7.85 39.83
N THR A 49 8.56 -9.11 39.63
CA THR A 49 8.69 -10.15 40.69
C THR A 49 9.68 -11.26 40.23
N GLU A 50 10.29 -12.00 41.16
CA GLU A 50 11.40 -12.94 40.91
C GLU A 50 11.07 -14.38 41.43
N PRO A 51 11.96 -15.42 41.44
CA PRO A 51 11.69 -16.62 40.65
C PRO A 51 11.60 -17.94 41.44
N THR A 52 11.20 -19.05 40.80
CA THR A 52 11.58 -20.40 41.28
C THR A 52 11.53 -21.50 40.21
N SER A 53 12.44 -22.47 40.35
CA SER A 53 12.38 -23.88 39.87
C SER A 53 12.44 -24.19 38.35
N ASN A 54 13.40 -25.05 37.99
CA ASN A 54 13.56 -25.62 36.65
C ASN A 54 12.56 -26.76 36.40
N GLU A 55 11.77 -26.67 35.32
CA GLU A 55 11.59 -27.72 34.28
C GLU A 55 10.64 -27.27 33.16
N GLN A 56 9.71 -26.36 33.46
CA GLN A 56 8.73 -25.81 32.50
C GLN A 56 9.34 -24.92 31.39
N GLN A 57 10.60 -24.49 31.58
CA GLN A 57 11.28 -23.48 30.76
C GLN A 57 11.31 -23.75 29.25
N THR A 58 11.37 -25.01 28.79
CA THR A 58 11.42 -25.31 27.35
C THR A 58 10.11 -24.96 26.64
N THR A 59 8.98 -25.17 27.31
CA THR A 59 7.63 -24.87 26.80
C THR A 59 7.31 -23.39 26.98
N GLU A 60 7.73 -22.81 28.10
CA GLU A 60 7.54 -21.39 28.40
C GLU A 60 8.40 -20.48 27.52
N ARG A 61 9.67 -20.81 27.26
CA ARG A 61 10.51 -20.05 26.31
C ARG A 61 9.89 -20.01 24.90
N LYS A 62 9.41 -21.15 24.39
CA LYS A 62 8.68 -21.20 23.10
C LYS A 62 7.41 -20.34 23.12
N THR A 63 6.67 -20.35 24.23
CA THR A 63 5.45 -19.54 24.39
C THR A 63 5.76 -18.04 24.50
N SER A 64 6.83 -17.67 25.22
CA SER A 64 7.27 -16.28 25.41
C SER A 64 7.84 -15.68 24.15
N ALA A 65 8.71 -16.40 23.43
CA ALA A 65 9.23 -15.95 22.13
C ALA A 65 8.10 -15.77 21.08
N ARG A 66 7.12 -16.68 21.06
CA ARG A 66 5.93 -16.54 20.20
C ARG A 66 5.06 -15.34 20.57
N LYS A 67 4.94 -15.02 21.87
CA LYS A 67 4.27 -13.80 22.35
C LYS A 67 5.07 -12.52 22.01
N ALA A 68 6.40 -12.56 22.01
CA ALA A 68 7.24 -11.44 21.63
C ALA A 68 7.10 -11.11 20.13
N ASN A 69 7.26 -12.11 19.25
CA ASN A 69 7.05 -11.94 17.81
C ASN A 69 5.64 -11.42 17.49
N ALA A 70 4.60 -11.90 18.19
CA ALA A 70 3.23 -11.41 18.00
C ALA A 70 3.07 -9.93 18.36
N ARG A 71 3.78 -9.41 19.38
CA ARG A 71 3.79 -7.98 19.72
C ARG A 71 4.49 -7.15 18.64
N ASN A 72 5.63 -7.61 18.14
CA ASN A 72 6.40 -6.87 17.13
C ASN A 72 5.66 -6.82 15.79
N ALA A 73 5.18 -7.96 15.30
CA ALA A 73 4.32 -8.05 14.11
C ALA A 73 3.09 -7.12 14.20
N GLU A 74 2.45 -7.05 15.38
CA GLU A 74 1.34 -6.12 15.61
C GLU A 74 1.79 -4.65 15.65
N SER A 75 2.92 -4.33 16.29
CA SER A 75 3.45 -2.96 16.32
C SER A 75 3.83 -2.45 14.91
N ILE A 76 4.40 -3.31 14.07
CA ILE A 76 4.67 -3.03 12.64
C ILE A 76 3.35 -2.81 11.89
N ARG A 77 2.32 -3.64 12.16
CA ARG A 77 0.99 -3.51 11.55
C ARG A 77 0.30 -2.20 11.94
N VAL A 78 0.33 -1.83 13.22
CA VAL A 78 -0.24 -0.57 13.74
C VAL A 78 0.50 0.65 13.18
N ALA A 79 1.84 0.64 13.17
CA ALA A 79 2.64 1.72 12.59
C ALA A 79 2.38 1.90 11.08
N ALA A 80 2.28 0.81 10.32
CA ALA A 80 1.94 0.85 8.90
C ALA A 80 0.51 1.40 8.68
N LEU A 81 -0.47 0.93 9.48
CA LEU A 81 -1.88 1.31 9.36
C LEU A 81 -2.09 2.81 9.67
N GLY A 82 -1.41 3.35 10.69
CA GLY A 82 -1.40 4.79 10.99
C GLY A 82 -0.88 5.66 9.84
N LEU A 83 -0.02 5.10 8.97
CA LEU A 83 0.52 5.76 7.79
C LEU A 83 -0.30 5.49 6.50
N GLY A 84 -1.38 4.71 6.57
CA GLY A 84 -2.17 4.31 5.40
C GLY A 84 -1.51 3.24 4.53
N ILE A 85 -0.63 2.43 5.11
CA ILE A 85 0.12 1.34 4.49
C ILE A 85 -0.39 0.01 5.08
N GLU A 86 -0.26 -1.08 4.36
CA GLU A 86 -0.45 -2.42 4.88
C GLU A 86 0.90 -3.13 5.03
N ALA A 87 1.16 -3.68 6.21
CA ALA A 87 2.28 -4.58 6.47
C ALA A 87 1.78 -6.03 6.32
N CYS A 88 2.00 -6.63 5.15
CA CYS A 88 1.62 -8.02 4.89
C CYS A 88 2.73 -8.95 5.41
N PRO A 89 2.49 -9.81 6.43
CA PRO A 89 3.48 -10.81 6.82
C PRO A 89 3.68 -11.81 5.68
N VAL A 90 4.93 -12.19 5.45
CA VAL A 90 5.35 -13.21 4.50
C VAL A 90 6.06 -14.31 5.28
N VAL A 91 5.71 -15.54 4.93
CA VAL A 91 6.31 -16.76 5.43
C VAL A 91 6.90 -17.48 4.23
N ALA A 92 8.16 -17.90 4.32
CA ALA A 92 8.83 -18.71 3.30
C ALA A 92 9.44 -19.95 3.96
N ASP A 93 9.48 -21.05 3.25
CA ASP A 93 10.22 -22.22 3.71
C ASP A 93 11.73 -21.93 3.64
N TYR A 94 12.50 -22.47 4.60
CA TYR A 94 13.93 -22.18 4.81
C TYR A 94 14.82 -22.09 3.54
N PRO A 95 14.75 -22.97 2.52
CA PRO A 95 15.56 -22.83 1.30
C PRO A 95 15.18 -21.60 0.45
N ASP A 96 13.91 -21.20 0.43
CA ASP A 96 13.38 -20.10 -0.40
C ASP A 96 13.61 -18.70 0.18
N VAL A 97 14.13 -18.60 1.42
CA VAL A 97 14.42 -17.33 2.08
C VAL A 97 15.34 -16.43 1.24
N LEU A 98 16.38 -16.99 0.60
CA LEU A 98 17.31 -16.19 -0.21
C LEU A 98 16.69 -15.72 -1.55
N PRO A 99 16.00 -16.57 -2.34
CA PRO A 99 15.14 -16.14 -3.44
C PRO A 99 14.09 -15.07 -3.05
N MET A 100 13.42 -15.24 -1.91
CA MET A 100 12.41 -14.32 -1.38
C MET A 100 13.03 -12.95 -1.05
N LEU A 101 14.11 -12.89 -0.27
CA LEU A 101 14.78 -11.63 0.10
C LEU A 101 15.21 -10.81 -1.13
N ARG A 102 15.61 -11.49 -2.21
CA ARG A 102 15.96 -10.86 -3.51
C ARG A 102 14.74 -10.32 -4.28
N ARG A 103 13.51 -10.50 -3.78
CA ARG A 103 12.23 -10.01 -4.35
C ARG A 103 11.37 -9.21 -3.35
N ALA A 104 11.67 -9.27 -2.06
CA ALA A 104 10.81 -8.78 -0.97
C ALA A 104 10.86 -7.26 -0.71
N ALA A 105 11.30 -6.43 -1.65
CA ALA A 105 11.37 -4.99 -1.41
C ALA A 105 10.08 -4.25 -1.86
N PRO A 106 9.55 -3.28 -1.08
CA PRO A 106 10.03 -2.84 0.25
C PRO A 106 9.51 -3.71 1.40
N ALA A 107 10.33 -3.94 2.43
CA ALA A 107 9.96 -4.72 3.61
C ALA A 107 10.65 -4.26 4.90
N VAL A 108 10.07 -4.66 6.03
CA VAL A 108 10.75 -4.71 7.34
C VAL A 108 11.06 -6.19 7.66
N LEU A 109 12.24 -6.44 8.20
CA LEU A 109 12.73 -7.77 8.59
C LEU A 109 12.99 -7.80 10.09
N GLU A 110 12.42 -8.77 10.80
CA GLU A 110 12.69 -9.03 12.21
C GLU A 110 13.90 -9.95 12.35
N LEU A 111 14.96 -9.47 13.02
CA LEU A 111 16.22 -10.16 13.24
C LEU A 111 16.50 -10.35 14.74
N GLY A 112 17.28 -11.38 15.06
CA GLY A 112 17.62 -11.76 16.44
C GLY A 112 16.62 -12.72 17.09
N ASP A 113 16.92 -13.09 18.34
CA ASP A 113 16.07 -13.89 19.21
C ASP A 113 15.31 -12.99 20.21
N SER A 114 14.34 -13.56 20.95
CA SER A 114 13.36 -12.88 21.82
C SER A 114 13.91 -11.91 22.88
N ALA A 115 15.23 -11.86 23.11
CA ALA A 115 15.88 -10.94 24.05
C ALA A 115 16.61 -9.75 23.37
N THR A 116 16.91 -9.84 22.07
CA THR A 116 17.69 -8.83 21.33
C THR A 116 17.10 -8.61 19.93
N GLN A 117 15.78 -8.40 19.89
CA GLN A 117 15.06 -8.23 18.62
C GLN A 117 15.37 -6.87 17.98
N SER A 118 15.67 -6.90 16.69
CA SER A 118 16.09 -5.74 15.91
C SER A 118 15.44 -5.75 14.53
N LEU A 119 15.12 -4.58 13.98
CA LEU A 119 14.49 -4.46 12.67
C LEU A 119 15.52 -4.04 11.62
N LEU A 120 15.54 -4.74 10.49
CA LEU A 120 16.30 -4.34 9.30
C LEU A 120 15.34 -3.88 8.20
N VAL A 121 15.53 -2.65 7.73
CA VAL A 121 14.62 -1.99 6.80
C VAL A 121 15.12 -2.15 5.36
N LEU A 122 14.38 -2.87 4.53
CA LEU A 122 14.71 -3.23 3.16
C LEU A 122 14.05 -2.27 2.15
N LEU A 123 14.84 -1.42 1.50
CA LEU A 123 14.38 -0.43 0.51
C LEU A 123 14.29 -0.98 -0.92
N GLY A 124 15.11 -1.96 -1.27
CA GLY A 124 15.32 -2.35 -2.67
C GLY A 124 16.42 -3.36 -2.89
N ARG A 125 16.71 -3.64 -4.16
CA ARG A 125 17.83 -4.47 -4.62
C ARG A 125 18.74 -3.66 -5.56
N THR A 126 20.04 -3.90 -5.50
CA THR A 126 21.03 -3.38 -6.45
C THR A 126 21.59 -4.53 -7.30
N ARG A 127 22.55 -4.28 -8.21
CA ARG A 127 23.28 -5.37 -8.88
C ARG A 127 24.23 -6.14 -7.94
N SER A 128 24.58 -5.57 -6.80
CA SER A 128 25.59 -6.10 -5.86
C SER A 128 25.04 -6.55 -4.50
N GLY A 129 23.76 -6.32 -4.20
CA GLY A 129 23.16 -6.72 -2.93
C GLY A 129 21.76 -6.16 -2.70
N LEU A 130 21.37 -6.09 -1.44
CA LEU A 130 20.14 -5.49 -0.95
C LEU A 130 20.42 -4.06 -0.48
N ARG A 131 19.53 -3.11 -0.80
CA ARG A 131 19.60 -1.74 -0.27
C ARG A 131 18.83 -1.69 1.03
N VAL A 132 19.53 -1.36 2.11
CA VAL A 132 18.97 -1.22 3.46
C VAL A 132 18.94 0.25 3.89
N LEU A 133 18.05 0.58 4.83
CA LEU A 133 17.94 1.88 5.49
C LEU A 133 18.44 1.76 6.93
N ARG A 134 19.47 2.53 7.28
CA ARG A 134 20.01 2.60 8.65
C ARG A 134 19.17 3.52 9.56
N PRO A 135 19.31 3.42 10.90
CA PRO A 135 18.66 4.31 11.87
C PRO A 135 19.08 5.80 11.77
N ASP A 136 20.29 6.07 11.26
CA ASP A 136 20.80 7.42 10.96
C ASP A 136 20.09 8.09 9.76
N GLY A 137 19.27 7.35 9.01
CA GLY A 137 18.67 7.81 7.78
C GLY A 137 19.60 7.76 6.56
N GLU A 138 20.69 7.00 6.56
CA GLU A 138 21.49 6.69 5.37
C GLU A 138 20.99 5.42 4.65
N THR A 139 21.28 5.31 3.34
CA THR A 139 21.10 4.05 2.60
C THR A 139 22.41 3.33 2.43
N SER A 140 22.45 2.03 2.71
CA SER A 140 23.63 1.18 2.51
C SER A 140 23.31 -0.04 1.66
N ILE A 141 24.35 -0.75 1.18
CA ILE A 141 24.22 -2.01 0.44
C ILE A 141 24.80 -3.14 1.29
N VAL A 142 24.02 -4.19 1.50
CA VAL A 142 24.39 -5.38 2.27
C VAL A 142 24.10 -6.62 1.42
N THR A 143 24.97 -7.63 1.46
CA THR A 143 24.80 -8.88 0.69
C THR A 143 23.58 -9.67 1.20
N ALA A 144 22.79 -10.25 0.28
CA ALA A 144 21.54 -10.94 0.62
C ALA A 144 21.79 -12.16 1.52
N GLU A 145 22.96 -12.77 1.39
CA GLU A 145 23.44 -13.95 2.11
C GLU A 145 23.75 -13.63 3.58
N VAL A 146 24.21 -12.41 3.88
CA VAL A 146 24.43 -11.92 5.25
C VAL A 146 23.08 -11.72 5.95
N VAL A 147 22.14 -11.06 5.27
CA VAL A 147 20.76 -10.85 5.77
C VAL A 147 20.04 -12.19 5.97
N ARG A 148 20.17 -13.13 5.01
CA ARG A 148 19.61 -14.48 5.13
C ARG A 148 20.20 -15.24 6.32
N SER A 149 21.50 -15.15 6.57
CA SER A 149 22.12 -15.82 7.71
C SER A 149 21.59 -15.27 9.05
N ALA A 150 21.46 -13.95 9.18
CA ALA A 150 20.92 -13.35 10.40
C ALA A 150 19.41 -13.62 10.62
N LEU A 151 18.62 -13.76 9.56
CA LEU A 151 17.21 -14.14 9.64
C LEU A 151 17.03 -15.63 9.99
N CYS A 152 17.89 -16.49 9.43
CA CYS A 152 17.89 -17.93 9.73
C CYS A 152 18.57 -18.29 11.07
N GLU A 153 19.37 -17.40 11.65
CA GLU A 153 20.19 -17.63 12.85
C GLU A 153 19.41 -18.29 14.00
N ARG A 154 18.20 -17.80 14.29
CA ARG A 154 17.33 -18.34 15.36
C ARG A 154 16.86 -19.78 15.12
N TYR A 155 16.86 -20.25 13.87
CA TYR A 155 16.53 -21.62 13.48
C TYR A 155 17.78 -22.51 13.37
N GLU A 156 18.92 -21.94 12.93
CA GLU A 156 20.18 -22.68 12.78
C GLU A 156 20.90 -22.90 14.12
N ALA A 157 20.87 -21.94 15.05
CA ALA A 157 21.65 -21.98 16.29
C ALA A 157 21.38 -23.23 17.17
N PRO A 158 20.12 -23.70 17.36
CA PRO A 158 19.86 -24.92 18.12
C PRO A 158 20.43 -26.19 17.46
N LEU A 159 20.42 -26.27 16.13
CA LEU A 159 20.94 -27.42 15.38
C LEU A 159 22.46 -27.38 15.22
N ARG A 160 23.07 -26.19 15.22
CA ARG A 160 24.50 -25.97 14.99
C ARG A 160 25.38 -26.80 15.94
N ALA A 161 25.05 -26.84 17.22
CA ALA A 161 25.78 -27.65 18.20
C ALA A 161 25.65 -29.17 17.93
N GLY A 162 24.57 -29.63 17.28
CA GLY A 162 24.47 -31.00 16.78
C GLY A 162 25.33 -31.23 15.54
N ALA A 163 25.21 -30.33 14.55
CA ALA A 163 25.92 -30.41 13.28
C ALA A 163 27.45 -30.40 13.44
N GLU A 164 28.03 -29.48 14.22
CA GLU A 164 29.48 -29.40 14.41
C GLU A 164 30.04 -30.68 15.06
N ARG A 165 29.38 -31.21 16.11
CA ARG A 165 29.78 -32.48 16.75
C ARG A 165 29.74 -33.68 15.80
N LEU A 166 28.90 -33.66 14.77
CA LEU A 166 28.85 -34.70 13.74
C LEU A 166 29.96 -34.51 12.68
N LEU A 167 30.24 -33.26 12.31
CA LEU A 167 31.33 -32.88 11.40
C LEU A 167 32.72 -33.17 12.01
N ASP A 168 32.88 -33.01 13.32
CA ASP A 168 34.10 -33.35 14.07
C ASP A 168 34.38 -34.85 14.07
N ARG A 169 33.35 -35.67 14.29
CA ARG A 169 33.47 -37.15 14.22
C ARG A 169 33.84 -37.68 12.83
N LEU A 170 33.61 -36.89 11.79
CA LEU A 170 33.96 -37.20 10.40
C LEU A 170 35.29 -36.56 9.96
N SER A 171 36.00 -35.88 10.87
CA SER A 171 37.25 -35.14 10.60
C SER A 171 37.13 -34.20 9.38
N LEU A 172 35.97 -33.56 9.21
CA LEU A 172 35.70 -32.71 8.06
C LEU A 172 36.21 -31.28 8.30
N GLU A 173 37.07 -30.82 7.39
CA GLU A 173 37.70 -29.50 7.44
C GLU A 173 37.36 -28.60 6.25
N GLY A 174 37.66 -27.30 6.41
CA GLY A 174 37.63 -26.29 5.35
C GLY A 174 36.34 -26.25 4.52
N LYS A 175 36.50 -26.16 3.19
CA LYS A 175 35.39 -26.05 2.23
C LYS A 175 34.47 -27.29 2.22
N ARG A 176 34.95 -28.46 2.65
CA ARG A 176 34.12 -29.67 2.76
C ARG A 176 33.22 -29.56 3.99
N ARG A 177 33.78 -29.18 5.15
CA ARG A 177 33.00 -28.93 6.38
C ARG A 177 31.87 -27.93 6.15
N SER A 178 32.16 -26.77 5.56
CA SER A 178 31.14 -25.74 5.32
C SER A 178 30.00 -26.22 4.41
N ARG A 179 30.32 -27.02 3.38
CA ARG A 179 29.32 -27.57 2.45
C ARG A 179 28.44 -28.63 3.12
N VAL A 180 29.04 -29.60 3.82
CA VAL A 180 28.28 -30.64 4.54
C VAL A 180 27.45 -30.02 5.66
N ARG A 181 27.94 -28.97 6.34
CA ARG A 181 27.15 -28.21 7.33
C ARG A 181 25.92 -27.55 6.72
N GLN A 182 26.06 -26.93 5.53
CA GLN A 182 24.91 -26.36 4.82
C GLN A 182 23.91 -27.45 4.44
N THR A 183 24.34 -28.52 3.76
CA THR A 183 23.45 -29.62 3.39
C THR A 183 22.76 -30.28 4.59
N PHE A 184 23.45 -30.43 5.73
CA PHE A 184 22.84 -30.94 6.97
C PHE A 184 21.72 -30.02 7.49
N LEU A 185 21.95 -28.70 7.47
CA LEU A 185 20.96 -27.70 7.89
C LEU A 185 19.80 -27.60 6.87
N ASP A 186 20.09 -27.65 5.57
CA ASP A 186 19.09 -27.65 4.50
C ASP A 186 18.15 -28.86 4.62
N GLU A 187 18.69 -30.05 4.89
CA GLU A 187 17.91 -31.28 5.12
C GLU A 187 17.04 -31.17 6.39
N HIS A 188 17.64 -30.80 7.53
CA HIS A 188 16.93 -30.79 8.83
C HIS A 188 16.00 -29.59 9.04
N LEU A 189 16.12 -28.54 8.22
CA LEU A 189 15.26 -27.35 8.25
C LEU A 189 14.31 -27.31 7.03
N THR A 190 14.30 -28.34 6.17
CA THR A 190 13.28 -28.51 5.12
C THR A 190 11.89 -28.61 5.74
N GLY A 191 10.93 -27.86 5.20
CA GLY A 191 9.58 -27.72 5.75
C GLY A 191 9.48 -26.79 6.98
N ILE A 192 10.59 -26.24 7.49
CA ILE A 192 10.53 -25.20 8.52
C ILE A 192 10.28 -23.83 7.87
N ARG A 193 9.22 -23.18 8.38
CA ARG A 193 8.74 -21.88 7.93
C ARG A 193 9.44 -20.75 8.67
N VAL A 194 10.06 -19.88 7.89
CA VAL A 194 10.76 -18.67 8.32
C VAL A 194 9.79 -17.49 8.28
N GLU A 195 9.43 -17.01 9.47
CA GLU A 195 8.55 -15.86 9.72
C GLU A 195 9.36 -14.56 9.94
N GLY A 196 8.69 -13.43 10.18
CA GLY A 196 9.35 -12.15 10.52
C GLY A 196 9.75 -11.31 9.31
N VAL A 197 9.12 -11.52 8.14
CA VAL A 197 9.27 -10.67 6.96
C VAL A 197 7.96 -9.95 6.69
N HIS A 198 7.96 -8.62 6.69
CA HIS A 198 6.75 -7.81 6.53
C HIS A 198 6.87 -6.94 5.27
N LEU A 199 6.20 -7.32 4.19
CA LEU A 199 6.10 -6.50 2.98
C LEU A 199 5.28 -5.25 3.27
N LEU A 200 5.82 -4.06 2.97
CA LEU A 200 5.01 -2.85 2.98
C LEU A 200 4.36 -2.63 1.60
N ARG A 201 3.03 -2.58 1.58
CA ARG A 201 2.23 -2.30 0.38
C ARG A 201 1.31 -1.10 0.65
N PRO A 202 1.05 -0.21 -0.33
CA PRO A 202 0.12 0.90 -0.11
C PRO A 202 -1.28 0.32 0.20
N SER A 203 -1.93 0.79 1.27
CA SER A 203 -3.10 0.08 1.80
C SER A 203 -4.27 0.07 0.80
N PRO A 204 -4.87 -1.09 0.47
CA PRO A 204 -6.08 -1.16 -0.35
C PRO A 204 -7.27 -0.46 0.33
N GLY A 205 -7.23 -0.29 1.67
CA GLY A 205 -8.20 0.47 2.45
C GLY A 205 -8.04 2.00 2.38
N GLY A 206 -6.86 2.51 1.97
CA GLY A 206 -6.52 3.94 2.00
C GLY A 206 -7.57 4.83 1.32
N SER A 207 -8.05 5.86 2.02
CA SER A 207 -9.30 6.58 1.74
C SER A 207 -9.53 6.90 0.24
N PHE A 208 -10.56 6.28 -0.35
CA PHE A 208 -10.93 6.36 -1.77
C PHE A 208 -10.96 7.81 -2.31
N ARG A 209 -11.52 8.74 -1.53
CA ARG A 209 -11.58 10.18 -1.88
C ARG A 209 -10.18 10.80 -2.11
N LYS A 210 -9.17 10.47 -1.29
CA LYS A 210 -7.80 10.97 -1.49
C LYS A 210 -7.19 10.42 -2.80
N ARG A 211 -7.43 9.15 -3.13
CA ARG A 211 -6.97 8.55 -4.40
C ARG A 211 -7.62 9.18 -5.63
N LEU A 212 -8.93 9.45 -5.62
CA LEU A 212 -9.60 10.17 -6.73
C LEU A 212 -9.05 11.60 -6.91
N VAL A 213 -8.87 12.34 -5.82
CA VAL A 213 -8.27 13.69 -5.86
C VAL A 213 -6.84 13.64 -6.42
N GLN A 214 -6.01 12.70 -5.94
CA GLN A 214 -4.62 12.52 -6.38
C GLN A 214 -4.49 12.04 -7.84
N ALA A 215 -5.45 11.25 -8.35
CA ALA A 215 -5.54 10.90 -9.76
C ALA A 215 -5.90 12.09 -10.67
N GLY A 216 -6.17 13.28 -10.12
CA GLY A 216 -6.59 14.46 -10.86
C GLY A 216 -8.02 14.36 -11.40
N VAL A 217 -8.89 13.60 -10.72
CA VAL A 217 -10.34 13.59 -10.99
C VAL A 217 -10.96 14.92 -10.56
N SER A 218 -10.54 15.49 -9.43
CA SER A 218 -11.02 16.79 -8.94
C SER A 218 -10.83 17.92 -9.96
N SER A 219 -9.64 18.03 -10.57
CA SER A 219 -9.36 19.03 -11.61
C SER A 219 -10.21 18.84 -12.87
N ARG A 220 -10.48 17.59 -13.27
CA ARG A 220 -11.32 17.27 -14.45
C ARG A 220 -12.81 17.49 -14.16
N PHE A 221 -13.25 17.22 -12.94
CA PHE A 221 -14.60 17.52 -12.45
C PHE A 221 -14.83 19.03 -12.35
N ALA A 222 -13.85 19.80 -11.85
CA ALA A 222 -13.89 21.25 -11.87
C ALA A 222 -13.92 21.82 -13.30
N ALA A 223 -13.13 21.25 -14.23
CA ALA A 223 -13.18 21.62 -15.65
C ALA A 223 -14.56 21.30 -16.28
N MET A 224 -15.16 20.15 -15.95
CA MET A 224 -16.51 19.78 -16.37
C MET A 224 -17.56 20.78 -15.87
N VAL A 225 -17.55 21.11 -14.57
CA VAL A 225 -18.45 22.10 -13.95
C VAL A 225 -18.27 23.49 -14.58
N LEU A 226 -17.04 23.95 -14.78
CA LEU A 226 -16.76 25.25 -15.38
C LEU A 226 -17.18 25.31 -16.86
N THR A 227 -16.93 24.24 -17.62
CA THR A 227 -17.37 24.12 -19.03
C THR A 227 -18.90 24.18 -19.12
N HIS A 228 -19.60 23.53 -18.17
CA HIS A 228 -21.05 23.52 -18.14
C HIS A 228 -21.67 24.85 -17.69
N ALA A 229 -21.10 25.51 -16.66
CA ALA A 229 -21.50 26.85 -16.28
C ALA A 229 -21.30 27.86 -17.42
N ALA A 230 -20.23 27.71 -18.21
CA ALA A 230 -20.01 28.48 -19.42
C ALA A 230 -21.05 28.20 -20.52
N GLN A 231 -21.51 26.96 -20.69
CA GLN A 231 -22.63 26.64 -21.61
C GLN A 231 -23.91 27.38 -21.21
N TYR A 232 -24.27 27.39 -19.92
CA TYR A 232 -25.44 28.10 -19.42
C TYR A 232 -25.32 29.62 -19.56
N ALA A 233 -24.16 30.19 -19.22
CA ALA A 233 -23.90 31.62 -19.42
C ALA A 233 -24.00 32.02 -20.90
N LEU A 234 -23.42 31.23 -21.83
CA LEU A 234 -23.58 31.46 -23.28
C LEU A 234 -25.06 31.36 -23.69
N TRP A 235 -25.80 30.35 -23.22
CA TRP A 235 -27.21 30.17 -23.57
C TRP A 235 -28.08 31.36 -23.13
N ILE A 236 -27.86 31.87 -21.92
CA ILE A 236 -28.54 33.08 -21.42
C ILE A 236 -28.19 34.30 -22.28
N VAL A 237 -26.90 34.48 -22.64
CA VAL A 237 -26.47 35.59 -23.53
C VAL A 237 -27.07 35.45 -24.94
N ALA A 238 -27.20 34.23 -25.47
CA ALA A 238 -27.81 33.98 -26.78
C ALA A 238 -29.28 34.45 -26.83
N TRP A 239 -30.06 34.12 -25.79
CA TRP A 239 -31.46 34.55 -25.68
C TRP A 239 -31.59 36.04 -25.35
N ALA A 240 -30.74 36.59 -24.48
CA ALA A 240 -30.73 38.02 -24.17
C ALA A 240 -30.38 38.88 -25.39
N LEU A 241 -29.49 38.41 -26.27
CA LEU A 241 -29.11 39.09 -27.51
C LEU A 241 -30.29 39.20 -28.48
N ILE A 242 -31.00 38.09 -28.75
CA ILE A 242 -32.20 38.08 -29.60
C ILE A 242 -33.36 38.85 -28.96
N GLY A 243 -33.59 38.67 -27.66
CA GLY A 243 -34.64 39.39 -26.94
C GLY A 243 -34.43 40.91 -27.01
N ARG A 244 -33.18 41.36 -26.89
CA ARG A 244 -32.84 42.79 -27.03
C ARG A 244 -33.04 43.31 -28.45
N SER A 245 -32.65 42.58 -29.50
CA SER A 245 -32.89 43.06 -30.87
C SER A 245 -34.38 43.11 -31.22
N ALA A 246 -35.16 42.11 -30.78
CA ALA A 246 -36.61 42.08 -30.98
C ALA A 246 -37.34 43.22 -30.24
N LEU A 247 -36.98 43.49 -28.97
CA LEU A 247 -37.59 44.56 -28.17
C LEU A 247 -37.18 45.98 -28.62
N VAL A 248 -36.02 46.13 -29.28
CA VAL A 248 -35.50 47.42 -29.76
C VAL A 248 -35.89 47.70 -31.22
N GLY A 249 -36.41 46.71 -31.95
CA GLY A 249 -36.88 46.88 -33.33
C GLY A 249 -35.76 47.26 -34.31
N ARG A 250 -34.53 46.74 -34.10
CA ARG A 250 -33.36 47.03 -34.93
C ARG A 250 -32.79 45.76 -35.57
N ASP A 251 -33.10 45.58 -36.85
CA ASP A 251 -32.61 44.49 -37.69
C ASP A 251 -31.16 44.72 -38.12
N ASP A 252 -30.22 44.59 -37.18
CA ASP A 252 -28.78 44.64 -37.45
C ASP A 252 -28.25 43.22 -37.79
N PRO A 253 -27.78 42.96 -39.03
CA PRO A 253 -27.22 41.66 -39.42
C PRO A 253 -26.04 41.19 -38.56
N GLY A 254 -25.30 42.13 -37.95
CA GLY A 254 -24.24 41.81 -37.00
C GLY A 254 -24.73 41.04 -35.76
N THR A 255 -25.98 41.25 -35.36
CA THR A 255 -26.62 40.52 -34.25
C THR A 255 -26.81 39.05 -34.58
N LEU A 256 -27.25 38.75 -35.82
CA LEU A 256 -27.44 37.38 -36.29
C LEU A 256 -26.10 36.64 -36.43
N TRP A 257 -25.06 37.31 -36.92
CA TRP A 257 -23.70 36.75 -36.95
C TRP A 257 -23.12 36.52 -35.56
N ALA A 258 -23.31 37.45 -34.61
CA ALA A 258 -22.87 37.28 -33.23
C ALA A 258 -23.59 36.10 -32.54
N TRP A 259 -24.91 35.98 -32.73
CA TRP A 259 -25.68 34.83 -32.23
C TRP A 259 -25.23 33.51 -32.88
N GLY A 260 -25.01 33.49 -34.20
CA GLY A 260 -24.54 32.33 -34.93
C GLY A 260 -23.14 31.86 -34.49
N LEU A 261 -22.21 32.79 -34.27
CA LEU A 261 -20.87 32.49 -33.72
C LEU A 261 -20.93 31.99 -32.27
N LEU A 262 -21.86 32.51 -31.46
CA LEU A 262 -22.08 32.05 -30.10
C LEU A 262 -22.67 30.62 -30.09
N LEU A 263 -23.66 30.33 -30.93
CA LEU A 263 -24.16 28.95 -31.15
C LEU A 263 -23.07 28.01 -31.66
N LEU A 264 -22.22 28.46 -32.59
CA LEU A 264 -21.07 27.70 -33.07
C LEU A 264 -20.09 27.40 -31.93
N THR A 265 -19.91 28.33 -30.98
CA THR A 265 -19.05 28.17 -29.78
C THR A 265 -19.64 27.17 -28.77
N LEU A 266 -20.96 27.02 -28.70
CA LEU A 266 -21.60 25.98 -27.87
C LEU A 266 -21.28 24.54 -28.33
N VAL A 267 -20.95 24.32 -29.61
CA VAL A 267 -20.63 22.98 -30.15
C VAL A 267 -19.34 22.37 -29.58
N PRO A 268 -18.15 23.01 -29.68
CA PRO A 268 -16.93 22.48 -29.05
C PRO A 268 -17.02 22.48 -27.52
N LEU A 269 -17.80 23.40 -26.93
CA LEU A 269 -18.02 23.44 -25.49
C LEU A 269 -18.84 22.25 -25.00
N ARG A 270 -19.80 21.74 -25.80
CA ARG A 270 -20.53 20.48 -25.55
C ARG A 270 -19.62 19.26 -25.72
N ALA A 271 -18.78 19.23 -26.75
CA ALA A 271 -17.80 18.15 -26.95
C ALA A 271 -16.76 18.08 -25.82
N ALA A 272 -16.30 19.21 -25.30
CA ALA A 272 -15.39 19.27 -24.15
C ALA A 272 -16.05 18.74 -22.87
N ALA A 273 -17.31 19.12 -22.60
CA ALA A 273 -18.04 18.65 -21.42
C ALA A 273 -18.23 17.13 -21.43
N SER A 274 -18.67 16.54 -22.55
CA SER A 274 -18.85 15.09 -22.67
C SER A 274 -17.52 14.33 -22.61
N TRP A 275 -16.44 14.88 -23.15
CA TRP A 275 -15.09 14.33 -23.01
C TRP A 275 -14.61 14.30 -21.55
N PHE A 276 -14.86 15.36 -20.77
CA PHE A 276 -14.55 15.38 -19.34
C PHE A 276 -15.42 14.40 -18.55
N GLN A 277 -16.73 14.32 -18.83
CA GLN A 277 -17.64 13.34 -18.22
C GLN A 277 -17.17 11.90 -18.46
N ALA A 278 -16.86 11.54 -19.71
CA ALA A 278 -16.34 10.22 -20.09
C ALA A 278 -15.00 9.93 -19.39
N THR A 279 -14.07 10.89 -19.38
CA THR A 279 -12.76 10.75 -18.72
C THR A 279 -12.90 10.54 -17.21
N VAL A 280 -13.85 11.21 -16.55
CA VAL A 280 -14.12 11.00 -15.11
C VAL A 280 -14.78 9.64 -14.87
N SER A 281 -15.79 9.27 -15.66
CA SER A 281 -16.51 7.99 -15.56
C SER A 281 -15.55 6.79 -15.65
N VAL A 282 -14.72 6.73 -16.70
CA VAL A 282 -13.73 5.66 -16.91
C VAL A 282 -12.75 5.53 -15.72
N ARG A 283 -12.39 6.65 -15.07
CA ARG A 283 -11.48 6.65 -13.91
C ARG A 283 -12.15 6.21 -12.61
N ILE A 284 -13.44 6.46 -12.44
CA ILE A 284 -14.21 5.94 -11.32
C ILE A 284 -14.39 4.42 -11.49
N GLY A 285 -14.83 3.98 -12.68
CA GLY A 285 -15.00 2.56 -13.02
C GLY A 285 -13.71 1.75 -12.90
N ALA A 286 -12.57 2.29 -13.36
CA ALA A 286 -11.28 1.64 -13.14
C ALA A 286 -10.95 1.48 -11.64
N ALA A 287 -11.18 2.52 -10.83
CA ALA A 287 -10.92 2.49 -9.40
C ALA A 287 -11.88 1.60 -8.60
N LEU A 288 -13.11 1.38 -9.07
CA LEU A 288 -14.02 0.40 -8.48
C LEU A 288 -13.68 -1.03 -8.91
N LYS A 289 -13.40 -1.27 -10.19
CA LYS A 289 -12.99 -2.59 -10.69
C LYS A 289 -11.67 -3.07 -10.08
N GLU A 290 -10.69 -2.18 -9.90
CA GLU A 290 -9.48 -2.48 -9.10
C GLU A 290 -9.84 -2.94 -7.68
N ARG A 291 -10.79 -2.26 -7.01
CA ARG A 291 -11.25 -2.63 -5.66
C ARG A 291 -12.02 -3.95 -5.63
N LEU A 292 -12.87 -4.23 -6.62
CA LEU A 292 -13.62 -5.48 -6.72
C LEU A 292 -12.68 -6.68 -6.91
N VAL A 293 -11.67 -6.56 -7.79
CA VAL A 293 -10.64 -7.60 -7.98
C VAL A 293 -9.77 -7.77 -6.72
N GLN A 294 -9.42 -6.68 -6.03
CA GLN A 294 -8.70 -6.72 -4.75
C GLN A 294 -9.56 -7.29 -3.59
N GLY A 295 -10.88 -7.21 -3.68
CA GLY A 295 -11.80 -7.87 -2.75
C GLY A 295 -11.91 -9.36 -3.03
N ALA A 296 -12.03 -9.75 -4.31
CA ALA A 296 -12.09 -11.15 -4.73
C ALA A 296 -10.82 -11.95 -4.35
N THR A 297 -9.65 -11.32 -4.43
CA THR A 297 -8.37 -11.93 -4.00
C THR A 297 -8.18 -12.01 -2.47
N ARG A 298 -9.21 -11.66 -1.70
CA ARG A 298 -9.25 -11.75 -0.22
C ARG A 298 -10.36 -12.65 0.33
N LEU A 299 -11.19 -13.26 -0.50
CA LEU A 299 -12.16 -14.26 -0.08
C LEU A 299 -11.43 -15.55 0.33
N ASP A 300 -11.83 -16.14 1.45
CA ASP A 300 -11.18 -17.33 1.98
C ASP A 300 -11.51 -18.55 1.08
N PRO A 301 -10.57 -19.48 0.80
CA PRO A 301 -10.81 -20.55 -0.18
C PRO A 301 -12.01 -21.46 0.13
N ASP A 302 -12.47 -21.50 1.37
CA ASP A 302 -13.67 -22.26 1.79
C ASP A 302 -14.99 -21.49 1.61
N GLU A 303 -15.00 -20.14 1.56
CA GLU A 303 -16.18 -19.39 1.10
C GLU A 303 -16.44 -19.62 -0.40
N VAL A 304 -15.37 -19.77 -1.19
CA VAL A 304 -15.46 -20.03 -2.65
C VAL A 304 -16.06 -21.41 -2.95
N ARG A 305 -15.96 -22.36 -2.00
CA ARG A 305 -16.58 -23.70 -2.10
C ARG A 305 -18.09 -23.69 -1.82
N THR A 306 -18.56 -22.79 -0.95
CA THR A 306 -19.97 -22.72 -0.53
C THR A 306 -20.78 -21.72 -1.36
N LEU A 307 -20.17 -20.62 -1.80
CA LEU A 307 -20.75 -19.62 -2.71
C LEU A 307 -20.22 -19.82 -4.13
N GLY A 308 -20.82 -20.80 -4.83
CA GLY A 308 -20.40 -21.22 -6.18
C GLY A 308 -20.26 -20.07 -7.18
N VAL A 309 -19.26 -20.18 -8.06
CA VAL A 309 -18.70 -19.12 -8.93
C VAL A 309 -19.75 -18.24 -9.62
N GLY A 310 -20.88 -18.80 -10.07
CA GLY A 310 -21.97 -18.06 -10.72
C GLY A 310 -22.58 -16.96 -9.84
N GLY A 311 -22.69 -17.17 -8.52
CA GLY A 311 -23.21 -16.16 -7.59
C GLY A 311 -22.27 -14.97 -7.41
N GLN A 312 -20.96 -15.21 -7.44
CA GLN A 312 -19.97 -14.13 -7.40
C GLN A 312 -19.93 -13.35 -8.72
N LEU A 313 -20.06 -14.03 -9.85
CA LEU A 313 -20.17 -13.40 -11.17
C LEU A 313 -21.44 -12.54 -11.29
N GLY A 314 -22.58 -13.05 -10.83
CA GLY A 314 -23.85 -12.31 -10.78
C GLY A 314 -23.72 -11.01 -9.97
N ARG A 315 -23.14 -11.06 -8.78
CA ARG A 315 -22.91 -9.89 -7.93
C ARG A 315 -21.95 -8.85 -8.55
N VAL A 316 -21.02 -9.26 -9.41
CA VAL A 316 -20.15 -8.33 -10.17
C VAL A 316 -20.94 -7.66 -11.30
N ILE A 317 -21.77 -8.39 -12.04
CA ILE A 317 -22.63 -7.84 -13.10
C ILE A 317 -23.67 -6.87 -12.53
N GLU A 318 -24.30 -7.23 -11.41
CA GLU A 318 -25.25 -6.38 -10.67
C GLU A 318 -24.56 -5.10 -10.14
N SER A 319 -23.34 -5.22 -9.60
CA SER A 319 -22.53 -4.06 -9.19
C SER A 319 -22.11 -3.17 -10.35
N GLU A 320 -21.89 -3.71 -11.56
CA GLU A 320 -21.53 -2.92 -12.75
C GLU A 320 -22.73 -2.13 -13.29
N ALA A 321 -23.93 -2.73 -13.27
CA ALA A 321 -25.17 -2.01 -13.59
C ALA A 321 -25.44 -0.87 -12.58
N VAL A 322 -25.33 -1.14 -11.27
CA VAL A 322 -25.50 -0.14 -10.22
C VAL A 322 -24.43 0.97 -10.32
N GLU A 323 -23.17 0.63 -10.63
CA GLU A 323 -22.11 1.63 -10.87
C GLU A 323 -22.47 2.57 -12.03
N LEU A 324 -22.90 2.02 -13.17
CA LEU A 324 -23.20 2.81 -14.38
C LEU A 324 -24.33 3.82 -14.12
N TYR A 325 -25.43 3.38 -13.48
CA TYR A 325 -26.54 4.25 -13.13
C TYR A 325 -26.19 5.25 -12.02
N ALA A 326 -25.41 4.85 -11.01
CA ALA A 326 -24.98 5.76 -9.94
C ALA A 326 -24.04 6.86 -10.43
N ILE A 327 -23.13 6.56 -11.37
CA ILE A 327 -22.25 7.55 -11.99
C ILE A 327 -23.06 8.53 -12.86
N GLN A 328 -23.95 8.03 -13.73
CA GLN A 328 -24.78 8.90 -14.58
C GLN A 328 -25.75 9.76 -13.78
N GLY A 329 -26.47 9.18 -12.81
CA GLY A 329 -27.37 9.91 -11.92
C GLY A 329 -26.64 10.93 -11.05
N GLY A 330 -25.46 10.58 -10.53
CA GLY A 330 -24.61 11.49 -9.77
C GLY A 330 -24.16 12.72 -10.56
N PHE A 331 -23.84 12.55 -11.86
CA PHE A 331 -23.58 13.71 -12.73
C PHE A 331 -24.83 14.57 -12.95
N LEU A 332 -25.99 13.96 -13.22
CA LEU A 332 -27.24 14.69 -13.45
C LEU A 332 -27.68 15.53 -12.23
N VAL A 333 -27.51 15.02 -11.01
CA VAL A 333 -27.82 15.78 -9.78
C VAL A 333 -26.92 17.00 -9.62
N VAL A 334 -25.62 16.87 -9.91
CA VAL A 334 -24.67 18.01 -9.90
C VAL A 334 -25.00 19.01 -11.02
N LEU A 335 -25.43 18.52 -12.17
CA LEU A 335 -25.88 19.33 -13.30
C LEU A 335 -27.09 20.18 -12.90
N ALA A 336 -28.19 19.53 -12.50
CA ALA A 336 -29.44 20.17 -12.10
C ALA A 336 -29.27 21.18 -10.94
N ALA A 337 -28.31 20.96 -10.04
CA ALA A 337 -27.98 21.94 -9.00
C ALA A 337 -27.37 23.24 -9.56
N ILE A 338 -26.57 23.15 -10.64
CA ILE A 338 -26.04 24.33 -11.36
C ILE A 338 -27.18 25.01 -12.13
N GLU A 339 -28.03 24.23 -12.81
CA GLU A 339 -29.20 24.73 -13.54
C GLU A 339 -30.15 25.51 -12.62
N LEU A 340 -30.42 24.97 -11.42
CA LEU A 340 -31.26 25.60 -10.40
C LEU A 340 -30.68 26.94 -9.91
N VAL A 341 -29.36 27.04 -9.72
CA VAL A 341 -28.69 28.30 -9.35
C VAL A 341 -28.83 29.35 -10.46
N PHE A 342 -28.64 28.98 -11.73
CA PHE A 342 -28.86 29.90 -12.84
C PHE A 342 -30.33 30.30 -12.99
N ALA A 343 -31.27 29.36 -12.84
CA ALA A 343 -32.71 29.66 -12.88
C ALA A 343 -33.13 30.63 -11.76
N THR A 344 -32.60 30.43 -10.54
CA THR A 344 -32.86 31.31 -9.38
C THR A 344 -32.20 32.69 -9.50
N TRP A 345 -31.21 32.85 -10.39
CA TRP A 345 -30.55 34.13 -10.67
C TRP A 345 -31.20 34.93 -11.82
N VAL A 346 -31.99 34.26 -12.67
CA VAL A 346 -32.65 34.86 -13.85
C VAL A 346 -34.10 35.26 -13.59
N LEU A 347 -34.73 34.73 -12.53
CA LEU A 347 -36.15 34.85 -12.20
C LEU A 347 -36.43 35.86 -11.08
#